data_AF-A0AAP2M3I8-F1
#
_entry.id   AF-A0AAP2M3I8-F1
#
_cell.length_a   1.000
_cell.length_b   1.000
_cell.length_c   1.000
_cell.angle_alpha   90.00
_cell.angle_beta   90.00
_cell.angle_gamma   90.00
#
_symmetry.space_group_name_H-M   'P 1'
#
loop_
_entity.id
_entity.type
_entity.pdbx_description
1 polymer ?
#
loop_
_entity_poly.entity_id
_entity_poly.type
_entity_poly.pdbx_seq_one_letter_code
_entity_poly.pdbx_strand_id
1 'polypeptide(L)'
;MKKLVLLFVIAFATIGLSLPQQVSAQETQSNSPKEQLGFTKEQLDKVKQNMEIEGVVSSETQEKLLDKLAKGEALDSFVLPEEKAVDTIKKETDNGYEITYIFADGSYTQAAVDEPDFSVAGVGIKDGKCQGGSGYTNCSGRKVYYNNNGTFSLSFKASYSLVQGGFDSISSAGKWNIWTVTGSYTNPKMRIIRKKETDFKKAEARLSATLNIGGGVGSITRSVSLIVGKDKAKAQGNTYY
;
A
#
# COMPACT_ATOMS: atom_id res chain seq x y z
N MET A 1 -62.63 56.11 2.12
CA MET A 1 -61.52 55.31 1.53
C MET A 1 -62.01 54.68 0.24
N LYS A 2 -61.13 54.59 -0.77
CA LYS A 2 -61.33 54.21 -2.18
C LYS A 2 -61.90 55.33 -3.07
N LYS A 3 -60.99 56.20 -3.55
CA LYS A 3 -61.18 57.01 -4.76
C LYS A 3 -60.48 56.28 -5.92
N LEU A 4 -61.25 56.01 -6.96
CA LEU A 4 -60.85 55.43 -8.23
C LEU A 4 -60.27 56.58 -9.09
N VAL A 5 -59.05 56.43 -9.60
CA VAL A 5 -58.47 57.35 -10.60
C VAL A 5 -58.16 56.54 -11.87
N LEU A 6 -58.62 57.09 -12.97
CA LEU A 6 -58.55 56.64 -14.35
C LEU A 6 -57.35 57.32 -15.05
N LEU A 7 -56.60 56.63 -15.92
CA LEU A 7 -55.82 57.19 -17.06
C LEU A 7 -55.31 56.02 -17.93
N PHE A 8 -55.96 55.75 -19.08
CA PHE A 8 -55.56 56.05 -20.49
C PHE A 8 -54.30 55.25 -20.99
N VAL A 9 -54.42 54.26 -21.91
CA VAL A 9 -54.52 54.35 -23.41
C VAL A 9 -53.10 54.65 -23.98
N ILE A 10 -52.39 53.90 -24.86
CA ILE A 10 -52.64 53.29 -26.20
C ILE A 10 -51.56 52.24 -26.56
N ALA A 11 -51.97 51.30 -27.40
CA ALA A 11 -51.29 50.37 -28.34
C ALA A 11 -49.80 50.52 -28.71
N PHE A 12 -49.15 49.39 -29.05
CA PHE A 12 -48.79 49.00 -30.44
C PHE A 12 -48.25 47.56 -30.48
N ALA A 13 -48.70 46.77 -31.45
CA ALA A 13 -48.17 45.46 -31.80
C ALA A 13 -46.95 45.60 -32.73
N THR A 14 -45.91 44.79 -32.52
CA THR A 14 -44.95 44.44 -33.58
C THR A 14 -44.51 42.99 -33.49
N ILE A 15 -44.67 42.31 -34.62
CA ILE A 15 -44.15 40.98 -34.96
C ILE A 15 -42.65 41.14 -35.28
N GLY A 16 -41.83 40.17 -34.86
CA GLY A 16 -40.43 40.07 -35.27
C GLY A 16 -39.96 38.62 -35.30
N LEU A 17 -40.07 37.97 -36.47
CA LEU A 17 -39.37 36.73 -36.82
C LEU A 17 -37.85 36.96 -36.83
N SER A 18 -37.08 36.04 -36.26
CA SER A 18 -35.70 35.76 -36.69
C SER A 18 -35.37 34.26 -36.55
N LEU A 19 -34.58 33.77 -37.50
CA LEU A 19 -34.47 32.41 -38.03
C LEU A 19 -33.75 31.41 -37.10
N PRO A 20 -33.96 30.09 -37.26
CA PRO A 20 -33.13 29.08 -36.59
C PRO A 20 -31.73 29.05 -37.21
N GLN A 21 -30.71 29.41 -36.45
CA GLN A 21 -29.32 29.13 -36.82
C GLN A 21 -29.05 27.63 -36.64
N GLN A 22 -28.62 26.98 -37.73
CA GLN A 22 -28.04 25.65 -37.71
C GLN A 22 -26.83 25.62 -36.76
N VAL A 23 -26.96 24.86 -35.67
CA VAL A 23 -25.80 24.46 -34.86
C VAL A 23 -25.12 23.33 -35.63
N SER A 24 -23.97 23.64 -36.23
CA SER A 24 -23.03 22.64 -36.75
C SER A 24 -22.49 21.85 -35.55
N ALA A 25 -22.83 20.57 -35.48
CA ALA A 25 -22.20 19.64 -34.55
C ALA A 25 -20.74 19.44 -35.00
N GLN A 26 -19.82 20.17 -34.36
CA GLN A 26 -18.40 19.87 -34.47
C GLN A 26 -18.17 18.60 -33.66
N GLU A 27 -17.91 17.48 -34.33
CA GLU A 27 -17.45 16.26 -33.69
C GLU A 27 -16.22 16.61 -32.85
N THR A 28 -16.43 16.67 -31.54
CA THR A 28 -15.32 16.68 -30.60
C THR A 28 -14.76 15.28 -30.68
N GLN A 29 -13.68 15.11 -31.45
CA GLN A 29 -12.81 13.96 -31.30
C GLN A 29 -12.33 13.97 -29.85
N SER A 30 -13.04 13.23 -29.02
CA SER A 30 -12.59 12.82 -27.70
C SER A 30 -11.39 11.92 -27.95
N ASN A 31 -10.20 12.53 -28.02
CA ASN A 31 -8.95 11.84 -27.74
C ASN A 31 -8.96 11.51 -26.24
N SER A 32 -9.83 10.58 -25.84
CA SER A 32 -9.65 9.85 -24.61
C SER A 32 -8.34 9.09 -24.79
N PRO A 33 -7.31 9.30 -23.95
CA PRO A 33 -6.13 8.44 -23.96
C PRO A 33 -6.65 7.01 -23.85
N LYS A 34 -6.26 6.12 -24.77
CA LYS A 34 -6.51 4.68 -24.62
C LYS A 34 -6.18 4.33 -23.17
N GLU A 35 -7.19 3.94 -22.42
CA GLU A 35 -7.06 3.57 -21.02
C GLU A 35 -6.00 2.48 -20.98
N GLN A 36 -4.80 2.83 -20.55
CA GLN A 36 -3.69 1.89 -20.53
C GLN A 36 -4.05 0.87 -19.45
N LEU A 37 -4.54 -0.29 -19.88
CA LEU A 37 -5.10 -1.32 -19.03
C LEU A 37 -4.07 -2.01 -18.15
N GLY A 38 -2.77 -1.73 -18.27
CA GLY A 38 -1.69 -2.37 -17.50
C GLY A 38 -0.51 -1.45 -17.26
N PHE A 39 0.55 -1.98 -16.63
CA PHE A 39 1.74 -1.21 -16.28
C PHE A 39 2.46 -0.66 -17.53
N THR A 40 3.06 0.52 -17.40
CA THR A 40 3.94 1.07 -18.46
C THR A 40 5.24 0.26 -18.53
N LYS A 41 5.91 0.34 -19.67
CA LYS A 41 7.24 -0.29 -19.83
C LYS A 41 8.22 0.14 -18.73
N GLU A 42 8.26 1.44 -18.41
CA GLU A 42 9.12 1.97 -17.34
C GLU A 42 8.76 1.43 -15.95
N GLN A 43 7.48 1.14 -15.70
CA GLN A 43 7.04 0.50 -14.46
C GLN A 43 7.45 -0.98 -14.45
N LEU A 44 7.23 -1.71 -15.55
CA LEU A 44 7.64 -3.11 -15.70
C LEU A 44 9.15 -3.28 -15.55
N ASP A 45 9.95 -2.39 -16.13
CA ASP A 45 11.41 -2.44 -16.03
C ASP A 45 11.88 -2.29 -14.56
N LYS A 46 11.25 -1.41 -13.79
CA LYS A 46 11.53 -1.26 -12.34
C LYS A 46 11.14 -2.50 -11.55
N VAL A 47 9.97 -3.09 -11.85
CA VAL A 47 9.52 -4.32 -11.20
C VAL A 47 10.49 -5.46 -11.52
N LYS A 48 10.90 -5.61 -12.78
CA LYS A 48 11.87 -6.61 -13.23
C LYS A 48 13.19 -6.48 -12.51
N GLN A 49 13.78 -5.28 -12.48
CA GLN A 49 15.04 -5.02 -11.79
C GLN A 49 14.97 -5.43 -10.31
N ASN A 50 13.86 -5.14 -9.64
CA ASN A 50 13.67 -5.54 -8.25
C ASN A 50 13.57 -7.08 -8.11
N MET A 51 12.81 -7.77 -8.96
CA MET A 51 12.71 -9.24 -8.93
C MET A 51 14.05 -9.93 -9.21
N GLU A 52 14.87 -9.39 -10.12
CA GLU A 52 16.22 -9.88 -10.41
C GLU A 52 17.16 -9.75 -9.21
N ILE A 53 17.07 -8.64 -8.47
CA ILE A 53 17.86 -8.44 -7.23
C ILE A 53 17.47 -9.47 -6.16
N GLU A 54 16.18 -9.80 -6.04
CA GLU A 54 15.71 -10.78 -5.06
C GLU A 54 16.12 -12.22 -5.41
N GLY A 55 16.08 -12.59 -6.68
CA GLY A 55 16.44 -13.93 -7.15
C GLY A 55 15.55 -15.07 -6.60
N VAL A 56 14.36 -14.76 -6.07
CA VAL A 56 13.46 -15.76 -5.45
C VAL A 56 12.84 -16.69 -6.49
N VAL A 57 12.53 -16.18 -7.68
CA VAL A 57 11.89 -16.94 -8.76
C VAL A 57 12.68 -16.85 -10.06
N SER A 58 12.55 -17.88 -10.89
CA SER A 58 13.25 -17.98 -12.19
C SER A 58 12.89 -16.84 -13.13
N SER A 59 13.79 -16.49 -14.05
CA SER A 59 13.51 -15.46 -15.07
C SER A 59 12.25 -15.76 -15.88
N GLU A 60 11.95 -17.03 -16.16
CA GLU A 60 10.69 -17.42 -16.83
C GLU A 60 9.45 -17.04 -15.99
N THR A 61 9.52 -17.23 -14.66
CA THR A 61 8.44 -16.83 -13.75
C THR A 61 8.34 -15.31 -13.68
N GLN A 62 9.46 -14.60 -13.63
CA GLN A 62 9.47 -13.14 -13.64
C GLN A 62 8.78 -12.58 -14.88
N GLU A 63 9.06 -13.11 -16.08
CA GLU A 63 8.40 -12.69 -17.31
C GLU A 63 6.89 -12.96 -17.28
N LYS A 64 6.44 -14.11 -16.73
CA LYS A 64 5.01 -14.39 -16.55
C LYS A 64 4.33 -13.38 -15.63
N LEU A 65 5.00 -12.98 -14.54
CA LEU A 65 4.48 -11.98 -13.60
C LEU A 65 4.44 -10.58 -14.25
N LEU A 66 5.46 -10.21 -15.03
CA LEU A 66 5.47 -8.96 -15.80
C LEU A 66 4.37 -8.93 -16.85
N ASP A 67 4.10 -10.05 -17.53
CA ASP A 67 3.01 -10.18 -18.50
C ASP A 67 1.64 -9.98 -17.84
N LYS A 68 1.42 -10.53 -16.64
CA LYS A 68 0.20 -10.26 -15.85
C LYS A 68 0.06 -8.75 -15.58
N LEU A 69 1.11 -8.12 -15.08
CA LEU A 69 1.11 -6.68 -14.78
C LEU A 69 0.93 -5.82 -16.05
N ALA A 70 1.49 -6.24 -17.19
CA ALA A 70 1.34 -5.58 -18.48
C ALA A 70 -0.10 -5.63 -19.01
N LYS A 71 -0.86 -6.67 -18.63
CA LYS A 71 -2.29 -6.84 -18.96
C LYS A 71 -3.23 -6.22 -17.92
N GLY A 72 -2.68 -5.71 -16.82
CA GLY A 72 -3.46 -5.16 -15.70
C GLY A 72 -4.02 -6.20 -14.74
N GLU A 73 -3.49 -7.41 -14.78
CA GLU A 73 -3.89 -8.48 -13.89
C GLU A 73 -3.13 -8.35 -12.56
N ALA A 74 -3.86 -8.51 -11.45
CA ALA A 74 -3.24 -8.54 -10.13
C ALA A 74 -2.40 -9.81 -9.92
N LEU A 75 -1.27 -9.66 -9.24
CA LEU A 75 -0.52 -10.80 -8.73
C LEU A 75 -1.25 -11.42 -7.53
N ASP A 76 -1.12 -12.72 -7.34
CA ASP A 76 -1.73 -13.41 -6.19
C ASP A 76 -1.18 -12.85 -4.87
N SER A 77 0.11 -12.51 -4.82
CA SER A 77 0.75 -11.87 -3.66
C SER A 77 0.18 -10.50 -3.33
N PHE A 78 -0.53 -9.85 -4.27
CA PHE A 78 -1.29 -8.66 -3.94
C PHE A 78 -2.55 -9.06 -3.19
N VAL A 79 -3.35 -9.99 -3.71
CA VAL A 79 -4.75 -10.16 -3.30
C VAL A 79 -5.00 -11.30 -2.33
N LEU A 80 -4.09 -12.26 -2.21
CA LEU A 80 -4.21 -13.42 -1.33
C LEU A 80 -3.41 -13.23 -0.03
N PRO A 81 -3.88 -13.81 1.09
CA PRO A 81 -3.14 -13.78 2.35
C PRO A 81 -2.10 -14.91 2.39
N GLU A 82 -1.12 -14.82 3.29
CA GLU A 82 0.02 -15.77 3.39
C GLU A 82 -0.43 -17.24 3.50
N GLU A 83 -1.60 -17.52 4.09
CA GLU A 83 -2.16 -18.87 4.26
C GLU A 83 -2.61 -19.52 2.94
N LYS A 84 -2.64 -18.76 1.84
CA LYS A 84 -2.94 -19.26 0.49
C LYS A 84 -1.68 -19.54 -0.33
N ALA A 85 -0.50 -19.39 0.25
CA ALA A 85 0.74 -19.80 -0.39
C ALA A 85 0.73 -21.31 -0.69
N VAL A 86 1.23 -21.67 -1.87
CA VAL A 86 1.36 -23.06 -2.32
C VAL A 86 2.72 -23.66 -1.97
N ASP A 87 3.71 -22.82 -1.69
CA ASP A 87 5.03 -23.23 -1.24
C ASP A 87 5.59 -22.24 -0.20
N THR A 88 6.49 -22.73 0.65
CA THR A 88 7.10 -21.97 1.73
C THR A 88 8.56 -22.33 1.91
N ILE A 89 9.44 -21.36 1.75
CA ILE A 89 10.88 -21.51 1.98
C ILE A 89 11.22 -20.86 3.32
N LYS A 90 11.72 -21.65 4.27
CA LYS A 90 12.25 -21.14 5.54
C LYS A 90 13.77 -21.11 5.51
N LYS A 91 14.35 -19.96 5.85
CA LYS A 91 15.80 -19.76 5.96
C LYS A 91 16.14 -19.25 7.35
N GLU A 92 16.99 -20.00 8.07
CA GLU A 92 17.53 -19.53 9.35
C GLU A 92 18.53 -18.39 9.10
N THR A 93 18.53 -17.39 9.97
CA THR A 93 19.49 -16.28 9.99
C THR A 93 20.17 -16.23 11.35
N ASP A 94 21.23 -15.43 11.47
CA ASP A 94 22.04 -15.38 12.71
C ASP A 94 21.23 -15.02 13.97
N ASN A 95 20.07 -14.40 13.81
CA ASN A 95 19.26 -13.89 14.92
C ASN A 95 17.76 -14.15 14.78
N GLY A 96 17.34 -14.96 13.81
CA GLY A 96 15.95 -15.28 13.57
C GLY A 96 15.73 -16.18 12.36
N TYR A 97 14.62 -15.97 11.67
CA TYR A 97 14.32 -16.70 10.43
C TYR A 97 13.52 -15.85 9.45
N GLU A 98 13.70 -16.18 8.18
CA GLU A 98 12.96 -15.66 7.05
C GLU A 98 12.02 -16.74 6.50
N ILE A 99 10.80 -16.34 6.13
CA ILE A 99 9.82 -17.19 5.48
C ILE A 99 9.44 -16.53 4.15
N THR A 100 9.69 -17.21 3.04
CA THR A 100 9.17 -16.83 1.71
C THR A 100 7.91 -17.62 1.43
N TYR A 101 6.81 -16.94 1.19
CA TYR A 101 5.53 -17.52 0.76
C TYR A 101 5.37 -17.35 -0.74
N ILE A 102 5.27 -18.46 -1.48
CA ILE A 102 5.12 -18.46 -2.94
C ILE A 102 3.68 -18.86 -3.28
N PHE A 103 3.03 -18.08 -4.13
CA PHE A 103 1.65 -18.26 -4.55
C PHE A 103 1.56 -19.04 -5.87
N ALA A 104 0.34 -19.45 -6.23
CA ALA A 104 0.11 -20.31 -7.39
C ALA A 104 0.55 -19.69 -8.72
N ASP A 105 0.45 -18.37 -8.86
CA ASP A 105 0.95 -17.64 -10.02
C ASP A 105 2.47 -17.39 -10.02
N GLY A 106 3.19 -17.89 -9.01
CA GLY A 106 4.63 -17.70 -8.82
C GLY A 106 5.01 -16.36 -8.19
N SER A 107 4.06 -15.46 -7.93
CA SER A 107 4.33 -14.28 -7.11
C SER A 107 4.62 -14.70 -5.66
N TYR A 108 5.32 -13.86 -4.91
CA TYR A 108 5.72 -14.19 -3.54
C TYR A 108 5.57 -13.01 -2.58
N THR A 109 5.59 -13.29 -1.27
CA THR A 109 5.77 -12.32 -0.20
C THR A 109 6.71 -12.94 0.84
N GLN A 110 7.64 -12.17 1.38
CA GLN A 110 8.55 -12.63 2.44
C GLN A 110 8.17 -12.05 3.80
N ALA A 111 8.38 -12.81 4.87
CA ALA A 111 8.21 -12.36 6.25
C ALA A 111 9.49 -12.65 7.05
N ALA A 112 9.96 -11.66 7.80
CA ALA A 112 11.13 -11.77 8.68
C ALA A 112 10.72 -11.64 10.15
N VAL A 113 11.28 -12.52 10.99
CA VAL A 113 11.18 -12.45 12.45
C VAL A 113 12.59 -12.19 12.99
N ASP A 114 12.83 -10.94 13.41
CA ASP A 114 14.09 -10.34 13.92
C ASP A 114 15.41 -10.87 13.30
N GLU A 115 15.97 -10.22 12.25
CA GLU A 115 17.30 -9.55 12.16
C GLU A 115 17.64 -9.09 10.71
N PRO A 116 18.77 -8.38 10.40
CA PRO A 116 18.74 -7.04 9.84
C PRO A 116 19.48 -6.99 8.50
N ASP A 117 19.13 -7.81 7.51
CA ASP A 117 19.82 -7.67 6.21
C ASP A 117 18.97 -8.11 5.03
N PHE A 118 17.71 -7.66 5.01
CA PHE A 118 16.86 -7.88 3.84
C PHE A 118 16.29 -6.59 3.25
N SER A 119 16.46 -6.48 1.94
CA SER A 119 16.00 -5.50 0.97
C SER A 119 15.86 -6.34 -0.30
N VAL A 120 14.73 -6.44 -0.99
CA VAL A 120 13.89 -5.41 -1.62
C VAL A 120 12.44 -5.94 -1.83
N ALA A 121 12.07 -7.11 -1.31
CA ALA A 121 10.70 -7.58 -1.10
C ALA A 121 10.52 -8.16 0.32
N GLY A 122 9.34 -8.08 0.91
CA GLY A 122 9.02 -8.68 2.21
C GLY A 122 8.61 -7.73 3.33
N VAL A 123 8.20 -8.32 4.44
CA VAL A 123 7.71 -7.69 5.67
C VAL A 123 8.73 -7.94 6.77
N GLY A 124 9.23 -6.89 7.43
CA GLY A 124 10.24 -7.08 8.46
C GLY A 124 10.53 -5.88 9.34
N ILE A 125 11.50 -6.07 10.23
CA ILE A 125 12.06 -5.04 11.13
C ILE A 125 13.58 -4.99 10.90
N LYS A 126 14.12 -3.82 10.56
CA LYS A 126 15.56 -3.61 10.34
C LYS A 126 16.04 -2.23 10.78
N ASP A 127 17.33 -1.94 10.62
CA ASP A 127 17.99 -0.69 11.03
C ASP A 127 17.81 -0.34 12.52
N GLY A 128 18.36 0.80 12.96
CA GLY A 128 18.22 1.27 14.33
C GLY A 128 19.12 0.49 15.28
N LYS A 129 18.86 0.61 16.59
CA LYS A 129 19.71 0.01 17.62
C LYS A 129 18.84 -0.71 18.65
N CYS A 130 19.28 -1.86 19.11
CA CYS A 130 18.73 -2.53 20.29
C CYS A 130 19.83 -2.64 21.33
N GLN A 131 19.50 -2.30 22.58
CA GLN A 131 20.40 -2.42 23.71
C GLN A 131 19.71 -3.27 24.79
N GLY A 132 20.35 -4.39 25.13
CA GLY A 132 19.90 -5.31 26.17
C GLY A 132 20.53 -5.01 27.52
N GLY A 133 19.81 -5.37 28.58
CA GLY A 133 20.28 -5.51 29.94
C GLY A 133 19.71 -6.80 30.55
N SER A 134 19.96 -7.05 31.84
CA SER A 134 19.35 -8.20 32.52
C SER A 134 17.83 -8.01 32.57
N GLY A 135 17.08 -8.86 31.85
CA GLY A 135 15.61 -8.87 31.87
C GLY A 135 14.91 -7.89 30.93
N TYR A 136 15.63 -7.12 30.10
CA TYR A 136 14.98 -6.24 29.12
C TYR A 136 15.84 -5.97 27.88
N THR A 137 15.18 -5.65 26.78
CA THR A 137 15.79 -5.12 25.55
C THR A 137 15.06 -3.89 25.08
N ASN A 138 15.76 -2.77 24.92
CA ASN A 138 15.21 -1.53 24.38
C ASN A 138 15.69 -1.34 22.95
N CYS A 139 14.75 -1.24 22.01
CA CYS A 139 15.02 -1.00 20.60
C CYS A 139 14.55 0.40 20.21
N SER A 140 15.40 1.15 19.51
CA SER A 140 15.15 2.53 19.10
C SER A 140 15.37 2.74 17.60
N GLY A 141 14.42 3.43 16.96
CA GLY A 141 14.52 3.80 15.56
C GLY A 141 14.53 2.62 14.59
N ARG A 142 13.92 1.49 14.98
CA ARG A 142 13.77 0.29 14.13
C ARG A 142 12.83 0.61 12.98
N LYS A 143 13.23 0.31 11.74
CA LYS A 143 12.40 0.42 10.53
C LYS A 143 11.54 -0.81 10.41
N VAL A 144 10.23 -0.62 10.51
CA VAL A 144 9.21 -1.64 10.22
C VAL A 144 8.80 -1.42 8.76
N TYR A 145 8.85 -2.47 7.94
CA TYR A 145 8.61 -2.35 6.51
C TYR A 145 7.73 -3.47 5.97
N TYR A 146 7.04 -3.17 4.87
CA TYR A 146 6.37 -4.12 3.99
C TYR A 146 6.65 -3.68 2.55
N ASN A 147 7.43 -4.46 1.84
CA ASN A 147 7.75 -4.30 0.43
C ASN A 147 7.16 -5.49 -0.34
N ASN A 148 6.66 -5.30 -1.54
CA ASN A 148 6.05 -6.38 -2.30
C ASN A 148 6.54 -6.33 -3.76
N ASN A 149 7.36 -7.31 -4.14
CA ASN A 149 7.81 -7.63 -5.49
C ASN A 149 8.13 -6.40 -6.36
N GLY A 150 8.77 -5.38 -5.77
CA GLY A 150 9.11 -4.15 -6.48
C GLY A 150 7.94 -3.26 -6.92
N THR A 151 6.71 -3.50 -6.45
CA THR A 151 5.52 -2.71 -6.82
C THR A 151 5.13 -1.67 -5.79
N PHE A 152 5.31 -1.95 -4.50
CA PHE A 152 5.07 -0.98 -3.44
C PHE A 152 5.90 -1.25 -2.20
N SER A 153 6.08 -0.21 -1.39
CA SER A 153 6.69 -0.27 -0.08
C SER A 153 5.95 0.62 0.91
N LEU A 154 5.67 0.10 2.10
CA LEU A 154 5.24 0.85 3.27
C LEU A 154 6.31 0.69 4.35
N SER A 155 6.71 1.77 5.01
CA SER A 155 7.60 1.66 6.16
C SER A 155 7.40 2.78 7.16
N PHE A 156 7.75 2.50 8.43
CA PHE A 156 7.80 3.51 9.48
C PHE A 156 8.93 3.19 10.48
N LYS A 157 9.37 4.19 11.23
CA LYS A 157 10.32 4.01 12.32
C LYS A 157 9.56 3.88 13.64
N ALA A 158 9.99 2.94 14.48
CA ALA A 158 9.42 2.71 15.79
C ALA A 158 10.49 2.43 16.84
N SER A 159 10.13 2.67 18.09
CA SER A 159 10.92 2.30 19.26
C SER A 159 10.03 1.49 20.19
N TYR A 160 10.58 0.42 20.76
CA TYR A 160 9.87 -0.53 21.61
C TYR A 160 10.80 -1.15 22.66
N SER A 161 10.20 -1.71 23.69
CA SER A 161 10.88 -2.37 24.81
C SER A 161 10.30 -3.77 24.99
N LEU A 162 11.19 -4.75 25.09
CA LEU A 162 10.90 -6.13 25.46
C LEU A 162 11.30 -6.32 26.92
N VAL A 163 10.42 -6.88 27.76
CA VAL A 163 10.67 -7.01 29.21
C VAL A 163 10.34 -8.43 29.66
N GLN A 164 11.36 -9.22 30.01
CA GLN A 164 11.18 -10.58 30.47
C GLN A 164 10.32 -10.64 31.72
N GLY A 165 9.26 -11.44 31.68
CA GLY A 165 8.29 -11.57 32.77
C GLY A 165 7.44 -10.31 33.00
N GLY A 166 7.52 -9.33 32.11
CA GLY A 166 6.73 -8.11 32.13
C GLY A 166 5.95 -7.91 30.84
N PHE A 167 5.35 -6.72 30.70
CA PHE A 167 4.64 -6.34 29.48
C PHE A 167 5.52 -5.50 28.58
N ASP A 168 5.62 -5.93 27.32
CA ASP A 168 6.30 -5.21 26.27
C ASP A 168 5.58 -3.91 25.90
N SER A 169 6.29 -2.96 25.30
CA SER A 169 5.68 -1.68 24.92
C SER A 169 6.28 -1.03 23.68
N ILE A 170 5.50 -0.19 23.02
CA ILE A 170 5.91 0.67 21.92
C ILE A 170 5.95 2.10 22.45
N SER A 171 7.14 2.70 22.48
CA SER A 171 7.34 4.07 22.97
C SER A 171 7.09 5.11 21.90
N SER A 172 7.37 4.80 20.63
CA SER A 172 7.11 5.70 19.50
C SER A 172 6.89 4.93 18.20
N ALA A 173 6.12 5.53 17.29
CA ALA A 173 5.95 5.05 15.92
C ALA A 173 5.63 6.24 14.99
N GLY A 174 6.40 6.43 13.92
CA GLY A 174 6.29 7.60 13.05
C GLY A 174 7.36 7.60 11.96
N LYS A 175 7.69 8.77 11.39
CA LYS A 175 8.68 8.92 10.29
C LYS A 175 8.46 7.88 9.20
N TRP A 176 7.24 7.86 8.66
CA TRP A 176 6.79 6.86 7.71
C TRP A 176 7.13 7.27 6.27
N ASN A 177 7.20 6.26 5.40
CA ASN A 177 7.37 6.41 3.96
C ASN A 177 6.46 5.39 3.25
N ILE A 178 5.78 5.83 2.20
CA ILE A 178 5.02 4.98 1.29
C ILE A 178 5.53 5.26 -0.11
N TRP A 179 5.90 4.19 -0.81
CA TRP A 179 6.28 4.22 -2.21
C TRP A 179 5.42 3.24 -2.99
N THR A 180 5.02 3.63 -4.19
CA THR A 180 4.36 2.74 -5.16
C THR A 180 5.01 2.97 -6.51
N VAL A 181 5.05 1.93 -7.34
CA VAL A 181 5.62 1.98 -8.70
C VAL A 181 4.89 2.99 -9.60
N THR A 182 3.61 3.24 -9.31
CA THR A 182 2.78 4.27 -9.96
C THR A 182 2.95 5.67 -9.38
N GLY A 183 3.59 5.79 -8.21
CA GLY A 183 3.80 7.06 -7.52
C GLY A 183 2.57 7.63 -6.81
N SER A 184 1.41 6.96 -6.77
CA SER A 184 0.23 7.49 -6.09
C SER A 184 -0.39 6.53 -5.05
N TYR A 185 -0.83 7.12 -3.93
CA TYR A 185 -1.57 6.48 -2.85
C TYR A 185 -2.47 7.51 -2.16
N THR A 186 -3.46 7.05 -1.41
CA THR A 186 -4.42 7.89 -0.68
C THR A 186 -4.61 7.40 0.76
N ASN A 187 -5.20 8.26 1.59
CA ASN A 187 -5.56 7.96 2.98
C ASN A 187 -4.44 7.33 3.84
N PRO A 188 -3.20 7.85 3.82
CA PRO A 188 -2.14 7.34 4.68
C PRO A 188 -2.49 7.59 6.16
N LYS A 189 -2.42 6.54 6.98
CA LYS A 189 -2.72 6.61 8.41
C LYS A 189 -1.69 5.84 9.21
N MET A 190 -0.83 6.58 9.91
CA MET A 190 0.09 6.05 10.91
C MET A 190 -0.48 6.21 12.31
N ARG A 191 -0.46 5.16 13.13
CA ARG A 191 -0.96 5.20 14.50
C ARG A 191 -0.34 4.12 15.39
N ILE A 192 -0.24 4.41 16.68
CA ILE A 192 -0.09 3.38 17.71
C ILE A 192 -1.51 2.94 18.08
N ILE A 193 -1.86 1.69 17.79
CA ILE A 193 -3.16 1.10 18.14
C ILE A 193 -3.18 0.73 19.62
N ARG A 194 -2.06 0.20 20.11
CA ARG A 194 -1.89 -0.17 21.52
C ARG A 194 -0.45 0.05 21.94
N LYS A 195 -0.26 0.89 22.97
CA LYS A 195 1.08 1.27 23.44
C LYS A 195 1.77 0.16 24.25
N LYS A 196 1.04 -0.67 24.97
CA LYS A 196 1.58 -1.67 25.90
C LYS A 196 0.87 -3.02 25.73
N GLU A 197 1.62 -4.11 25.82
CA GLU A 197 1.06 -5.45 25.89
C GLU A 197 0.23 -5.61 27.19
N THR A 198 -0.74 -6.51 27.13
CA THR A 198 -1.45 -7.06 28.28
C THR A 198 -1.44 -8.58 28.17
N ASP A 199 -1.91 -9.28 29.20
CA ASP A 199 -2.00 -10.74 29.21
C ASP A 199 -2.76 -11.33 28.00
N PHE A 200 -3.63 -10.52 27.40
CA PHE A 200 -4.53 -10.95 26.31
C PHE A 200 -4.20 -10.32 24.96
N LYS A 201 -3.48 -9.18 24.92
CA LYS A 201 -3.28 -8.41 23.69
C LYS A 201 -1.90 -7.79 23.62
N LYS A 202 -1.21 -8.04 22.51
CA LYS A 202 0.11 -7.48 22.19
C LYS A 202 0.06 -5.98 21.93
N ALA A 203 1.14 -5.25 22.18
CA ALA A 203 1.28 -3.86 21.72
C ALA A 203 1.30 -3.82 20.18
N GLU A 204 0.77 -2.75 19.60
CA GLU A 204 0.64 -2.63 18.15
C GLU A 204 0.76 -1.19 17.64
N ALA A 205 1.54 -1.00 16.59
CA ALA A 205 1.56 0.20 15.76
C ALA A 205 1.36 -0.17 14.30
N ARG A 206 0.66 0.67 13.52
CA ARG A 206 0.27 0.37 12.15
C ARG A 206 0.34 1.60 11.24
N LEU A 207 0.94 1.40 10.08
CA LEU A 207 0.85 2.28 8.92
C LEU A 207 -0.06 1.63 7.88
N SER A 208 -1.11 2.32 7.46
CA SER A 208 -2.02 1.87 6.39
C SER A 208 -2.17 2.91 5.31
N ALA A 209 -2.37 2.49 4.06
CA ALA A 209 -2.72 3.37 2.94
C ALA A 209 -3.48 2.60 1.86
N THR A 210 -4.20 3.34 1.02
CA THR A 210 -4.77 2.81 -0.23
C THR A 210 -3.79 3.12 -1.35
N LEU A 211 -3.17 2.07 -1.89
CA LEU A 211 -2.19 2.14 -2.97
C LEU A 211 -2.93 2.12 -4.30
N ASN A 212 -2.64 3.06 -5.19
CA ASN A 212 -3.16 3.02 -6.55
C ASN A 212 -2.17 2.23 -7.39
N ILE A 213 -2.49 1.02 -7.79
CA ILE A 213 -1.56 0.14 -8.50
C ILE A 213 -1.55 0.44 -10.02
N GLY A 214 -2.49 1.28 -10.48
CA GLY A 214 -2.54 1.76 -11.87
C GLY A 214 -2.92 0.65 -12.84
N GLY A 215 -2.98 0.99 -14.14
CA GLY A 215 -3.09 0.03 -15.23
C GLY A 215 -4.10 -1.10 -14.99
N GLY A 216 -5.40 -0.81 -14.90
CA GLY A 216 -6.46 -1.83 -14.77
C GLY A 216 -6.56 -2.56 -13.42
N VAL A 217 -5.50 -2.62 -12.60
CA VAL A 217 -5.47 -3.31 -11.29
C VAL A 217 -6.30 -2.57 -10.23
N GLY A 218 -6.50 -1.27 -10.39
CA GLY A 218 -7.27 -0.43 -9.48
C GLY A 218 -6.49 -0.02 -8.22
N SER A 219 -7.19 0.02 -7.09
CA SER A 219 -6.63 0.44 -5.80
C SER A 219 -6.71 -0.69 -4.77
N ILE A 220 -5.65 -0.87 -3.98
CA ILE A 220 -5.60 -1.87 -2.91
C ILE A 220 -5.27 -1.22 -1.57
N THR A 221 -5.96 -1.60 -0.50
CA THR A 221 -5.61 -1.12 0.85
C THR A 221 -4.62 -2.06 1.51
N ARG A 222 -3.44 -1.55 1.84
CA ARG A 222 -2.38 -2.30 2.51
C ARG A 222 -1.99 -1.64 3.82
N SER A 223 -1.51 -2.46 4.75
CA SER A 223 -0.87 -1.94 5.96
C SER A 223 0.33 -2.76 6.36
N VAL A 224 1.26 -2.11 7.04
CA VAL A 224 2.31 -2.79 7.81
C VAL A 224 2.12 -2.48 9.29
N SER A 225 2.17 -3.52 10.12
CA SER A 225 2.05 -3.42 11.57
C SER A 225 3.33 -3.88 12.25
N LEU A 226 3.71 -3.19 13.32
CA LEU A 226 4.61 -3.70 14.35
C LEU A 226 3.77 -4.27 15.47
N ILE A 227 4.01 -5.53 15.80
CA ILE A 227 3.38 -6.24 16.90
C ILE A 227 4.48 -6.57 17.91
N VAL A 228 4.33 -6.09 19.15
CA VAL A 228 5.32 -6.34 20.22
C VAL A 228 4.61 -7.05 21.37
N GLY A 229 5.10 -8.22 21.73
CA GLY A 229 4.59 -8.98 22.86
C GLY A 229 5.17 -10.38 22.97
N LYS A 230 5.12 -10.94 24.18
CA LYS A 230 5.75 -12.22 24.54
C LYS A 230 7.26 -12.19 24.28
N ASP A 231 7.93 -11.12 24.70
CA ASP A 231 9.37 -10.89 24.57
C ASP A 231 9.86 -10.88 23.11
N LYS A 232 8.98 -10.55 22.16
CA LYS A 232 9.28 -10.57 20.73
C LYS A 232 8.65 -9.39 19.99
N ALA A 233 9.34 -8.94 18.95
CA ALA A 233 8.81 -8.01 17.96
C ALA A 233 8.59 -8.72 16.62
N LYS A 234 7.46 -8.45 15.96
CA LYS A 234 7.13 -8.98 14.64
C LYS A 234 6.57 -7.86 13.76
N ALA A 235 7.02 -7.81 12.50
CA ALA A 235 6.32 -7.04 11.47
C ALA A 235 5.25 -7.92 10.79
N GLN A 236 4.12 -7.33 10.43
CA GLN A 236 3.04 -8.03 9.72
C GLN A 236 2.47 -7.14 8.61
N GLY A 237 2.50 -7.66 7.38
CA GLY A 237 1.78 -7.10 6.24
C GLY A 237 0.33 -7.56 6.32
N ASN A 238 -0.63 -6.64 6.19
CA ASN A 238 -2.05 -6.99 6.15
C ASN A 238 -2.67 -6.59 4.82
N THR A 239 -3.44 -7.53 4.28
CA THR A 239 -4.33 -7.38 3.14
C THR A 239 -5.74 -7.12 3.67
N TYR A 240 -6.38 -6.06 3.19
CA TYR A 240 -7.80 -5.79 3.44
C TYR A 240 -8.55 -5.93 2.13
N TYR A 241 -9.71 -6.58 2.20
CA TYR A 241 -10.67 -6.77 1.12
C TYR A 241 -11.72 -5.66 1.15
#